data_AF-A0A7X0P6Y0-F1
#
_entry.id   AF-A0A7X0P6Y0-F1
#
_cell.length_a   1.000
_cell.length_b   1.000
_cell.length_c   1.000
_cell.angle_alpha   90.00
_cell.angle_beta   90.00
_cell.angle_gamma   90.00
#
_symmetry.space_group_name_H-M   'P 1'
#
loop_
_entity.id
_entity.type
_entity.pdbx_description
1 polymer ?
#
loop_
_entity_poly.entity_id
_entity_poly.type
_entity_poly.pdbx_seq_one_letter_code
_entity_poly.pdbx_strand_id
1 'polypeptide(L)'
;MLTATCTRTHVYVTFANPFLACDKCLRLVNAWHNDDRCGCVGPFWNEPCGCEKAGVTSVCPSWGPVDGCQCMRIFGSVEHARPEPPQ
;
A
#
# COMPACT_ATOMS: atom_id res chain seq x y z
N MET A 1 -14.60 27.75 -2.74
CA MET A 1 -14.00 26.42 -2.46
C MET A 1 -15.14 25.42 -2.42
N LEU A 2 -15.14 24.42 -3.31
CA LEU A 2 -16.15 23.36 -3.32
C LEU A 2 -15.68 22.26 -2.36
N THR A 3 -16.33 22.15 -1.21
CA THR A 3 -16.12 21.05 -0.26
C THR A 3 -16.83 19.82 -0.84
N ALA A 4 -16.07 18.88 -1.41
CA ALA A 4 -16.63 17.61 -1.86
C ALA A 4 -16.88 16.71 -0.66
N THR A 5 -18.13 16.33 -0.42
CA THR A 5 -18.48 15.33 0.60
C THR A 5 -18.41 13.96 -0.04
N CYS A 6 -17.33 13.20 0.22
CA CYS A 6 -17.25 11.81 -0.21
C CYS A 6 -18.25 10.98 0.60
N THR A 7 -19.40 10.66 0.02
CA THR A 7 -20.44 9.82 0.65
C THR A 7 -20.17 8.32 0.48
N ARG A 8 -19.09 7.96 -0.23
CA ARG A 8 -18.70 6.57 -0.51
C ARG A 8 -17.44 6.19 0.26
N THR A 9 -17.44 4.96 0.77
CA THR A 9 -16.32 4.37 1.51
C THR A 9 -15.09 4.30 0.61
N HIS A 10 -13.97 4.85 1.07
CA HIS A 10 -12.68 4.68 0.40
C HIS A 10 -12.36 3.18 0.27
N VAL A 11 -11.92 2.77 -0.92
CA VAL A 11 -11.62 1.37 -1.21
C VAL A 11 -10.12 1.22 -1.28
N TYR A 12 -9.58 0.48 -0.33
CA TYR A 12 -8.17 0.12 -0.30
C TYR A 12 -8.04 -1.36 -0.62
N VAL A 13 -7.02 -1.69 -1.39
CA VAL A 13 -6.64 -3.08 -1.65
C VAL A 13 -5.30 -3.29 -0.96
N THR A 14 -5.33 -4.06 0.12
CA THR A 14 -4.13 -4.44 0.87
C THR A 14 -3.31 -5.43 0.06
N PHE A 15 -2.00 -5.22 0.01
CA PHE A 15 -1.10 -6.13 -0.68
C PHE A 15 -0.80 -7.37 0.16
N ALA A 16 -0.79 -8.53 -0.48
CA ALA A 16 -0.36 -9.78 0.16
C ALA A 16 1.16 -9.82 0.39
N ASN A 17 1.95 -9.14 -0.46
CA ASN A 17 3.39 -9.02 -0.30
C ASN A 17 3.71 -7.81 0.61
N PRO A 18 4.24 -8.02 1.82
CA PRO A 18 4.56 -6.91 2.71
C PRO A 18 5.89 -6.22 2.40
N PHE A 19 6.66 -6.75 1.45
CA PHE A 19 7.96 -6.21 1.04
C PHE A 19 7.84 -5.41 -0.26
N LEU A 20 6.70 -4.77 -0.48
CA LEU A 20 6.50 -3.86 -1.59
C LEU A 20 6.95 -2.46 -1.19
N ALA A 21 7.67 -1.80 -2.09
CA ALA A 21 8.07 -0.41 -1.96
C ALA A 21 7.52 0.40 -3.14
N CYS A 22 7.24 1.68 -2.89
CA CYS A 22 6.78 2.62 -3.91
C CYS A 22 7.93 2.93 -4.87
N ASP A 23 7.70 2.83 -6.18
CA ASP A 23 8.75 3.10 -7.19
C ASP A 23 9.25 4.55 -7.16
N LYS A 24 8.46 5.50 -6.62
CA LYS A 24 8.83 6.93 -6.57
C LYS A 24 9.66 7.30 -5.35
N CYS A 25 9.24 6.86 -4.16
CA CYS A 25 9.82 7.32 -2.90
C CYS A 25 10.53 6.21 -2.11
N LEU A 26 10.50 4.97 -2.62
CA LEU A 26 11.14 3.78 -2.05
C LEU A 26 10.67 3.43 -0.63
N ARG A 27 9.60 4.07 -0.13
CA ARG A 27 8.97 3.71 1.13
C ARG A 27 8.14 2.45 0.96
N LEU A 28 8.06 1.64 2.01
CA LEU A 28 7.19 0.46 2.04
C LEU A 28 5.73 0.86 1.81
N VAL A 29 5.03 0.02 1.05
CA VAL A 29 3.64 0.19 0.65
C VAL A 29 2.87 -1.02 1.12
N ASN A 30 1.79 -0.78 1.87
CA ASN A 30 0.94 -1.84 2.41
C ASN A 30 -0.39 -1.98 1.66
N ALA A 31 -0.83 -0.93 0.98
CA ALA A 31 -2.06 -0.93 0.21
C ALA A 31 -1.98 0.06 -0.96
N TRP A 32 -2.86 -0.12 -1.93
CA TRP A 32 -3.17 0.91 -2.92
C TRP A 32 -4.63 1.34 -2.77
N HIS A 33 -4.85 2.65 -2.88
CA HIS A 33 -6.19 3.21 -2.97
C HIS A 33 -6.76 3.00 -4.38
N ASN A 34 -7.98 2.49 -4.45
CA ASN A 34 -8.67 2.20 -5.71
C ASN A 34 -9.80 3.19 -5.95
N ASP A 35 -9.50 4.25 -6.70
CA ASP A 35 -10.45 5.30 -7.05
C ASP A 35 -11.63 4.80 -7.89
N ASP A 36 -11.41 3.82 -8.77
CA ASP A 36 -12.46 3.24 -9.63
C ASP A 36 -13.60 2.61 -8.81
N ARG A 37 -13.31 2.23 -7.55
CA ARG A 37 -14.28 1.59 -6.65
C ARG A 37 -14.76 2.50 -5.53
N CYS A 38 -14.00 3.52 -5.14
CA CYS A 38 -14.45 4.46 -4.09
C CYS A 38 -15.33 5.59 -4.62
N GLY A 39 -15.30 5.87 -5.93
CA GLY A 39 -16.10 6.94 -6.54
C GLY A 39 -15.60 8.36 -6.22
N CYS A 40 -14.37 8.49 -5.72
CA CYS A 40 -13.65 9.75 -5.67
C CYS A 40 -13.15 10.13 -7.07
N VAL A 41 -13.09 11.43 -7.35
CA VAL A 41 -12.45 11.94 -8.58
C VAL A 41 -10.99 12.18 -8.26
N GLY A 42 -10.16 11.16 -8.46
CA GLY A 42 -8.74 11.21 -8.13
C GLY A 42 -7.94 10.09 -8.82
N PRO A 43 -6.62 10.23 -8.93
CA PRO A 43 -5.76 9.13 -9.36
C PRO A 43 -5.46 8.19 -8.21
N PHE A 44 -5.29 6.89 -8.50
CA PHE A 44 -4.85 5.92 -7.49
C PHE A 44 -3.53 6.34 -6.83
N TRP A 45 -3.34 5.96 -5.57
CA TRP A 45 -2.11 6.21 -4.82
C TRP A 45 -1.71 5.04 -3.91
N ASN A 46 -0.43 5.03 -3.55
CA ASN A 46 0.15 4.03 -2.64
C ASN A 46 0.10 4.51 -1.18
N GLU A 47 -0.44 3.70 -0.28
CA GLU A 47 -0.44 3.94 1.17
C GLU A 47 0.83 3.37 1.83
N PRO A 48 1.43 4.04 2.83
CA PRO A 48 1.04 5.34 3.41
C PRO A 48 1.68 6.53 2.70
N CYS A 49 2.44 6.31 1.63
CA CYS A 49 3.31 7.35 1.06
C CYS A 49 2.58 8.41 0.22
N GLY A 50 1.30 8.20 -0.13
CA GLY A 50 0.46 9.13 -0.88
C GLY A 50 0.95 9.38 -2.33
N CYS A 51 1.90 8.58 -2.82
CA CYS A 51 2.42 8.75 -4.16
C CYS A 51 1.37 8.32 -5.18
N GLU A 52 0.75 9.29 -5.84
CA GLU A 52 -0.21 9.08 -6.93
C GLU A 52 0.46 8.46 -8.14
N LYS A 53 -0.26 7.62 -8.88
CA LYS A 53 0.19 7.01 -10.14
C LYS A 53 1.59 6.38 -10.04
N ALA A 54 1.87 5.71 -8.93
CA ALA A 54 3.14 5.06 -8.66
C ALA A 54 2.96 3.54 -8.67
N GLY A 55 3.86 2.83 -9.35
CA GLY A 55 3.94 1.38 -9.24
C GLY A 55 4.50 0.95 -7.88
N VAL A 56 4.55 -0.37 -7.70
CA VAL A 56 5.17 -1.01 -6.55
C VAL A 56 6.17 -2.06 -7.01
N THR A 57 7.32 -2.09 -6.37
CA THR A 57 8.37 -3.08 -6.62
C THR A 57 8.61 -3.91 -5.37
N SER A 58 8.87 -5.20 -5.54
CA SER A 58 9.28 -6.06 -4.43
C SER A 58 10.73 -5.80 -4.09
N VAL A 59 11.01 -5.36 -2.87
CA VAL A 59 12.38 -5.30 -2.34
C VAL A 59 12.85 -6.66 -1.81
N CYS A 60 11.94 -7.65 -1.75
CA CYS A 60 12.26 -9.02 -1.42
C CYS A 60 12.71 -9.77 -2.69
N PRO A 61 13.96 -10.32 -2.75
CA PRO A 61 14.45 -11.09 -3.90
C PRO A 61 13.67 -12.38 -4.13
N SER A 62 13.03 -12.92 -3.08
CA SER A 62 12.21 -14.12 -3.14
C SER A 62 10.97 -13.97 -2.25
N TRP A 63 9.88 -13.45 -2.83
CA TRP A 63 8.56 -13.49 -2.22
C TRP A 63 7.65 -14.44 -3.00
N GLY A 64 7.04 -15.38 -2.28
CA GLY A 64 5.94 -16.19 -2.79
C GLY A 64 4.73 -16.08 -1.85
N PRO A 65 3.49 -16.15 -2.38
CA PRO A 65 2.29 -16.12 -1.55
C PRO A 65 2.16 -17.35 -0.65
N VAL A 66 2.87 -18.44 -0.97
CA VAL A 66 2.86 -19.71 -0.20
C VAL A 66 4.01 -19.74 0.80
N ASP A 67 5.23 -19.46 0.34
CA ASP A 67 6.46 -19.61 1.16
C ASP A 67 6.83 -18.33 1.94
N GLY A 68 6.09 -17.24 1.72
CA GLY A 68 6.40 -15.92 2.27
C GLY A 68 7.67 -15.34 1.67
N CYS A 69 8.27 -14.39 2.37
CA CYS A 69 9.57 -13.84 1.98
C CYS A 69 10.69 -14.46 2.81
N GLN A 70 11.76 -14.88 2.15
CA GLN A 70 12.96 -15.34 2.85
C GLN A 70 13.85 -14.19 3.38
N CYS A 71 13.45 -12.91 3.17
CA CYS A 71 14.23 -11.73 3.54
C CYS A 71 14.35 -11.46 5.03
N MET A 72 13.50 -12.04 5.89
CA MET A 72 13.71 -11.93 7.34
C MET A 72 15.13 -12.39 7.73
N ARG A 73 15.74 -13.30 6.94
CA ARG A 73 17.12 -13.75 7.11
C ARG A 73 18.19 -12.82 6.51
N ILE A 74 17.82 -11.88 5.64
CA ILE A 74 18.76 -11.03 4.87
C ILE A 74 18.71 -9.56 5.33
N PHE A 75 17.53 -9.02 5.61
CA PHE A 75 17.32 -7.59 5.90
C PHE A 75 16.92 -7.30 7.36
N GLY A 76 16.75 -8.33 8.20
CA GLY A 76 16.16 -8.19 9.53
C GLY A 76 14.63 -8.14 9.50
N SER A 77 13.99 -8.25 10.66
CA SER A 77 12.52 -8.21 10.78
C SER A 77 12.00 -6.83 10.37
N VAL A 78 11.04 -6.79 9.45
CA VAL A 78 10.25 -5.59 9.18
C VAL A 78 9.04 -5.66 10.12
N GLU A 79 9.05 -4.88 11.21
CA GLU A 79 7.84 -4.72 12.02
C GLU A 79 6.82 -3.90 11.23
N HIS A 80 5.63 -4.45 11.03
CA HIS A 80 4.52 -3.68 10.49
C HIS A 80 3.81 -2.98 11.62
N ALA A 81 3.57 -1.67 11.49
CA ALA A 81 2.59 -1.00 12.30
C ALA A 81 1.25 -1.72 12.10
N ARG A 82 0.70 -2.28 13.19
CA ARG A 82 -0.67 -2.79 13.18
C ARG A 82 -1.59 -1.65 12.75
N PRO A 83 -2.54 -1.87 11.83
CA PRO A 83 -3.61 -0.91 11.62
C PRO A 83 -4.28 -0.68 12.98
N GLU A 84 -4.23 0.54 13.50
CA GLU A 84 -5.04 0.89 14.67
C GLU A 84 -6.51 0.77 14.26
N PRO A 85 -7.37 0.15 15.09
CA PRO A 85 -8.79 0.15 14.83
C PRO A 85 -9.28 1.62 14.81
N PRO A 86 -10.20 1.97 13.91
CA PRO A 86 -10.74 3.33 13.84
C PRO A 86 -11.37 3.71 15.19
N GLN A 87 -11.04 4.91 15.68
CA GLN A 87 -11.67 5.54 16.85
C GLN A 87 -13.08 6.04 16.53
#